data_AF-A0A971BB74-F1
#
_entry.id   AF-A0A971BB74-F1
#
_cell.length_a   1.000
_cell.length_b   1.000
_cell.length_c   1.000
_cell.angle_alpha   90.00
_cell.angle_beta   90.00
_cell.angle_gamma   90.00
#
_symmetry.space_group_name_H-M   'P 1'
#
loop_
_entity.id
_entity.type
_entity.pdbx_description
1 polymer ?
#
loop_
_entity_poly.entity_id
_entity_poly.type
_entity_poly.pdbx_seq_one_letter_code
_entity_poly.pdbx_strand_id
1 'polypeptide(L)'
;MTKCYISTILNGNKDYRIIKEVLKKADFPIGLEYFISALTDQKIKELQKLQTEIGDRPSTFHSPMVDCESTSEYDSEAYHKMITNWKKTIEFCHQYGSTEIVFHTNNCTIKPEERKEKQQNAIKNCLILNQLCKENNLKLLVETLALPSKGAPLFTDQEFVQFILDYDLYALIDIGHMNINNYDYSYVIKKLNHRILGYHVHNNNGLSDDHQRIGSGTFDYQRFYQLYKQYTPNANLVIEYFNIPDFTSDELLADILELLQGIKKIAIIS
;
A
#
# COMPACT_ATOMS: atom_id res chain seq x y z
N MET A 1 15.80 -10.12 -6.39
CA MET A 1 14.62 -10.93 -6.79
C MET A 1 13.41 -10.14 -6.33
N THR A 2 12.46 -9.83 -7.21
CA THR A 2 11.21 -9.12 -6.85
C THR A 2 10.52 -9.86 -5.73
N LYS A 3 10.22 -9.16 -4.63
CA LYS A 3 9.49 -9.73 -3.50
C LYS A 3 7.99 -9.54 -3.72
N CYS A 4 7.22 -10.59 -3.46
CA CYS A 4 5.77 -10.57 -3.55
C CYS A 4 5.17 -10.70 -2.15
N TYR A 5 4.13 -9.92 -1.89
CA TYR A 5 3.37 -9.91 -0.65
C TYR A 5 1.89 -10.07 -0.95
N ILE A 6 1.14 -10.58 0.02
CA ILE A 6 -0.33 -10.59 -0.02
C ILE A 6 -0.81 -9.70 1.13
N SER A 7 -1.64 -8.71 0.83
CA SER A 7 -2.25 -7.89 1.88
C SER A 7 -3.35 -8.66 2.60
N THR A 8 -3.40 -8.51 3.92
CA THR A 8 -4.46 -9.09 4.74
C THR A 8 -5.80 -8.38 4.58
N ILE A 9 -5.88 -7.31 3.76
CA ILE A 9 -7.15 -6.72 3.37
C ILE A 9 -7.99 -7.68 2.51
N LEU A 10 -7.39 -8.75 1.96
CA LEU A 10 -8.04 -9.77 1.14
C LEU A 10 -9.36 -10.30 1.72
N ASN A 11 -10.46 -9.60 1.43
CA ASN A 11 -11.76 -9.81 2.08
C ASN A 11 -12.68 -10.72 1.25
N GLY A 12 -12.11 -11.80 0.74
CA GLY A 12 -12.82 -12.81 -0.04
C GLY A 12 -13.34 -14.00 0.79
N ASN A 13 -12.86 -14.23 2.03
CA ASN A 13 -13.33 -15.35 2.86
C ASN A 13 -12.82 -15.35 4.32
N LYS A 14 -13.59 -15.99 5.20
CA LYS A 14 -13.40 -16.16 6.65
C LYS A 14 -11.96 -16.54 7.07
N ASP A 15 -11.41 -15.86 8.07
CA ASP A 15 -10.21 -16.24 8.84
C ASP A 15 -8.93 -16.49 8.00
N TYR A 16 -8.68 -15.62 6.99
CA TYR A 16 -7.48 -15.61 6.14
C TYR A 16 -7.20 -16.93 5.39
N ARG A 17 -8.24 -17.75 5.15
CA ARG A 17 -8.10 -19.10 4.57
C ARG A 17 -7.38 -19.09 3.22
N ILE A 18 -7.75 -18.19 2.30
CA ILE A 18 -7.16 -18.11 0.96
C ILE A 18 -5.66 -17.83 1.05
N ILE A 19 -5.27 -16.84 1.86
CA ILE A 19 -3.86 -16.49 2.11
C ILE A 19 -3.10 -17.72 2.59
N LYS A 20 -3.60 -18.39 3.64
CA LYS A 20 -2.96 -19.59 4.21
C LYS A 20 -2.78 -20.71 3.19
N GLU A 21 -3.78 -20.96 2.35
CA GLU A 21 -3.69 -22.00 1.32
C GLU A 21 -2.70 -21.63 0.21
N VAL A 22 -2.64 -20.37 -0.23
CA VAL A 22 -1.62 -19.91 -1.18
C VAL A 22 -0.22 -20.06 -0.60
N LEU A 23 -0.01 -19.65 0.66
CA LEU A 23 1.30 -19.78 1.32
C LEU A 23 1.76 -21.23 1.46
N LYS A 24 0.86 -22.22 1.52
CA LYS A 24 1.19 -23.65 1.52
C LYS A 24 1.48 -24.19 0.12
N LYS A 25 0.78 -23.69 -0.91
CA LYS A 25 0.86 -24.17 -2.29
C LYS A 25 2.06 -23.59 -3.05
N ALA A 26 2.44 -22.34 -2.76
CA ALA A 26 3.51 -21.66 -3.46
C ALA A 26 4.88 -22.30 -3.17
N ASP A 27 5.67 -22.53 -4.21
CA ASP A 27 7.05 -23.05 -4.16
C ASP A 27 8.11 -21.92 -4.13
N PHE A 28 7.67 -20.68 -3.95
CA PHE A 28 8.50 -19.48 -3.84
C PHE A 28 8.10 -18.64 -2.62
N PRO A 29 9.00 -17.80 -2.08
CA PRO A 29 8.70 -17.00 -0.90
C PRO A 29 7.63 -15.93 -1.20
N ILE A 30 6.61 -15.89 -0.37
CA ILE A 30 5.56 -14.86 -0.34
C ILE A 30 5.53 -14.28 1.08
N GLY A 31 5.61 -12.96 1.16
CA GLY A 31 5.45 -12.20 2.40
C GLY A 31 4.00 -11.77 2.65
N LEU A 32 3.75 -11.08 3.76
CA LEU A 32 2.45 -10.48 4.03
C LEU A 32 2.54 -8.99 4.26
N GLU A 33 1.56 -8.25 3.78
CA GLU A 33 1.27 -6.93 4.30
C GLU A 33 0.13 -7.02 5.30
N TYR A 34 0.40 -6.60 6.54
CA TYR A 34 -0.61 -6.56 7.58
C TYR A 34 -1.43 -5.28 7.46
N PHE A 35 -2.64 -5.41 6.92
CA PHE A 35 -3.62 -4.35 6.83
C PHE A 35 -4.48 -4.24 8.10
N ILE A 36 -4.47 -3.05 8.70
CA ILE A 36 -5.23 -2.74 9.91
C ILE A 36 -6.15 -1.56 9.61
N SER A 37 -7.46 -1.77 9.48
CA SER A 37 -8.38 -0.63 9.36
C SER A 37 -8.49 0.14 10.69
N ALA A 38 -8.65 -0.58 11.80
CA ALA A 38 -8.75 -0.05 13.15
C ALA A 38 -8.00 -0.95 14.15
N LEU A 39 -7.28 -0.36 15.10
CA LEU A 39 -6.49 -1.05 16.14
C LEU A 39 -7.35 -1.54 17.32
N THR A 40 -8.36 -2.36 17.02
CA THR A 40 -9.21 -2.99 18.05
C THR A 40 -8.56 -4.25 18.63
N ASP A 41 -8.91 -4.62 19.86
CA ASP A 41 -8.43 -5.85 20.49
C ASP A 41 -8.78 -7.11 19.67
N GLN A 42 -9.94 -7.09 19.01
CA GLN A 42 -10.37 -8.18 18.14
C GLN A 42 -9.44 -8.32 16.92
N LYS A 43 -9.16 -7.21 16.22
CA LYS A 43 -8.26 -7.22 15.06
C LYS A 43 -6.85 -7.64 15.45
N ILE A 44 -6.36 -7.18 16.60
CA ILE A 44 -5.05 -7.57 17.13
C ILE A 44 -4.97 -9.09 17.35
N LYS A 45 -5.97 -9.68 18.02
CA LYS A 45 -6.03 -11.13 18.24
C LYS A 45 -6.06 -11.91 16.93
N GLU A 46 -6.81 -11.44 15.94
CA GLU A 46 -6.87 -12.07 14.62
C GLU A 46 -5.51 -12.07 13.91
N LEU A 47 -4.78 -10.95 13.96
CA LEU A 47 -3.46 -10.85 13.33
C LEU A 47 -2.40 -11.67 14.06
N GLN A 48 -2.43 -11.70 15.39
CA GLN A 48 -1.54 -12.55 16.21
C GLN A 48 -1.79 -14.04 15.94
N LYS A 49 -3.06 -14.44 15.83
CA LYS A 49 -3.45 -15.80 15.45
C LYS A 49 -2.93 -16.14 14.05
N LEU A 50 -3.13 -15.24 13.09
CA LEU A 50 -2.63 -15.43 11.73
C LEU A 50 -1.11 -15.62 11.71
N GLN A 51 -0.35 -14.74 12.37
CA GLN A 51 1.10 -14.83 12.47
C GLN A 51 1.55 -16.18 13.06
N THR A 52 0.90 -16.62 14.14
CA THR A 52 1.17 -17.91 14.77
C THR A 52 0.95 -19.09 13.82
N GLU A 53 -0.12 -19.04 13.00
CA GLU A 53 -0.45 -20.13 12.07
C GLU A 53 0.46 -20.20 10.84
N ILE A 54 0.96 -19.06 10.36
CA ILE A 54 1.77 -19.00 9.12
C ILE A 54 3.28 -18.98 9.37
N GLY A 55 3.70 -18.73 10.61
CA GLY A 55 5.09 -18.58 11.03
C GLY A 55 5.73 -17.25 10.61
N ASP A 56 7.02 -17.12 10.92
CA ASP A 56 7.80 -15.93 10.56
C ASP A 56 7.96 -15.84 9.04
N ARG A 57 7.60 -14.67 8.50
CA ARG A 57 7.66 -14.37 7.06
C ARG A 57 8.06 -12.92 6.87
N PRO A 58 8.67 -12.56 5.73
CA PRO A 58 8.87 -11.16 5.38
C PRO A 58 7.53 -10.42 5.43
N SER A 59 7.49 -9.27 6.09
CA SER A 59 6.26 -8.51 6.18
C SER A 59 6.44 -7.00 6.08
N THR A 60 5.35 -6.35 5.69
CA THR A 60 5.13 -4.90 5.73
C THR A 60 3.87 -4.62 6.53
N PHE A 61 3.63 -3.36 6.91
CA PHE A 61 2.39 -2.95 7.55
C PHE A 61 1.74 -1.83 6.78
N HIS A 62 0.42 -1.87 6.76
CA HIS A 62 -0.38 -0.70 6.43
C HIS A 62 -0.65 0.12 7.68
N SER A 63 -0.57 1.45 7.60
CA SER A 63 -1.00 2.30 8.72
C SER A 63 -2.50 2.17 9.00
N PRO A 64 -2.95 2.36 10.25
CA PRO A 64 -4.37 2.35 10.53
C PRO A 64 -5.10 3.50 9.85
N MET A 65 -6.38 3.30 9.52
CA MET A 65 -7.21 4.35 8.93
C MET A 65 -8.08 5.04 9.99
N VAL A 66 -8.74 4.25 10.85
CA VAL A 66 -9.56 4.75 11.95
C VAL A 66 -8.66 5.35 13.03
N ASP A 67 -9.03 6.53 13.53
CA ASP A 67 -8.29 7.30 14.53
C ASP A 67 -6.82 7.61 14.13
N CYS A 68 -6.57 7.72 12.83
CA CYS A 68 -5.25 8.02 12.24
C CYS A 68 -5.35 9.06 11.12
N GLU A 69 -5.93 10.23 11.41
CA GLU A 69 -6.09 11.26 10.38
C GLU A 69 -4.81 12.09 10.17
N SER A 70 -4.11 11.81 9.07
CA SER A 70 -2.88 12.50 8.68
C SER A 70 -3.04 14.00 8.42
N THR A 71 -4.25 14.48 8.08
CA THR A 71 -4.53 15.91 7.86
C THR A 71 -4.92 16.66 9.15
N SER A 72 -4.88 16.00 10.31
CA SER A 72 -5.22 16.61 11.60
C SER A 72 -4.30 17.78 11.96
N GLU A 73 -4.87 18.79 12.62
CA GLU A 73 -4.10 19.90 13.17
C GLU A 73 -3.15 19.41 14.27
N TYR A 74 -1.96 19.98 14.32
CA TYR A 74 -0.98 19.69 15.36
C TYR A 74 -1.57 19.93 16.75
N ASP A 75 -1.28 19.04 17.70
CA ASP A 75 -1.76 19.09 19.10
C ASP A 75 -3.29 18.96 19.28
N SER A 76 -4.03 18.63 18.21
CA SER A 76 -5.44 18.26 18.32
C SER A 76 -5.62 16.86 18.93
N GLU A 77 -6.82 16.55 19.39
CA GLU A 77 -7.17 15.20 19.86
C GLU A 77 -6.92 14.14 18.76
N ALA A 78 -7.28 14.45 17.50
CA ALA A 78 -7.06 13.57 16.36
C ALA A 78 -5.56 13.33 16.10
N TYR A 79 -4.73 14.36 16.24
CA TYR A 79 -3.28 14.25 16.12
C TYR A 79 -2.71 13.31 17.20
N HIS A 80 -3.11 13.47 18.47
CA HIS A 80 -2.63 12.59 19.55
C HIS A 80 -3.08 11.13 19.37
N LYS A 81 -4.30 10.90 18.88
CA LYS A 81 -4.78 9.56 18.51
C LYS A 81 -3.95 8.94 17.40
N MET A 82 -3.70 9.69 16.33
CA MET A 82 -2.84 9.26 15.22
C MET A 82 -1.45 8.86 15.71
N ILE A 83 -0.77 9.72 16.48
CA ILE A 83 0.57 9.42 17.02
C ILE A 83 0.55 8.17 17.92
N THR A 84 -0.47 8.02 18.76
CA THR A 84 -0.61 6.85 19.65
C THR A 84 -0.77 5.56 18.85
N ASN A 85 -1.64 5.56 17.85
CA ASN A 85 -1.88 4.40 17.00
C ASN A 85 -0.66 4.06 16.13
N TRP A 86 0.06 5.05 15.61
CA TRP A 86 1.32 4.83 14.90
C TRP A 86 2.39 4.18 15.77
N LYS A 87 2.57 4.63 17.02
CA LYS A 87 3.49 3.99 17.98
C LYS A 87 3.13 2.52 18.21
N LYS A 88 1.84 2.21 18.38
CA LYS A 88 1.36 0.83 18.54
C LYS A 88 1.59 0.00 17.27
N THR A 89 1.42 0.57 16.08
CA THR A 89 1.76 -0.11 14.82
C THR A 89 3.26 -0.40 14.70
N ILE A 90 4.13 0.52 15.15
CA ILE A 90 5.58 0.32 15.18
C ILE A 90 5.95 -0.86 16.10
N GLU A 91 5.31 -0.98 17.27
CA GLU A 91 5.51 -2.14 18.16
C GLU A 91 5.16 -3.46 17.45
N PHE A 92 4.06 -3.51 16.70
CA PHE A 92 3.72 -4.67 15.87
C PHE A 92 4.73 -4.91 14.75
N CYS A 93 5.25 -3.86 14.13
CA CYS A 93 6.28 -4.00 13.11
C CYS A 93 7.53 -4.69 13.68
N HIS A 94 7.96 -4.31 14.89
CA HIS A 94 9.06 -4.98 15.57
C HIS A 94 8.74 -6.42 15.92
N GLN A 95 7.53 -6.67 16.45
CA GLN A 95 7.09 -8.03 16.80
C GLN A 95 7.07 -8.96 15.59
N TYR A 96 6.71 -8.45 14.41
CA TYR A 96 6.52 -9.25 13.21
C TYR A 96 7.73 -9.20 12.26
N GLY A 97 8.79 -8.47 12.62
CA GLY A 97 9.98 -8.33 11.78
C GLY A 97 9.76 -7.52 10.50
N SER A 98 8.75 -6.64 10.50
CA SER A 98 8.45 -5.77 9.37
C SER A 98 9.46 -4.63 9.26
N THR A 99 9.70 -4.18 8.03
CA THR A 99 10.69 -3.11 7.74
C THR A 99 10.06 -1.82 7.21
N GLU A 100 8.77 -1.86 6.88
CA GLU A 100 8.07 -0.83 6.10
C GLU A 100 6.67 -0.61 6.66
N ILE A 101 6.24 0.65 6.73
CA ILE A 101 4.87 1.06 7.08
C ILE A 101 4.34 1.98 5.97
N VAL A 102 3.19 1.62 5.39
CA VAL A 102 2.47 2.42 4.39
C VAL A 102 1.73 3.58 5.07
N PHE A 103 1.85 4.78 4.53
CA PHE A 103 1.26 6.02 5.03
C PHE A 103 0.23 6.58 4.04
N HIS A 104 -1.01 6.67 4.50
CA HIS A 104 -2.06 7.43 3.84
C HIS A 104 -1.91 8.93 4.12
N THR A 105 -1.92 9.76 3.06
CA THR A 105 -1.88 11.23 3.21
C THR A 105 -3.15 11.82 3.81
N ASN A 106 -4.28 11.10 3.74
CA ASN A 106 -5.55 11.45 4.35
C ASN A 106 -6.42 10.20 4.51
N ASN A 107 -7.22 10.15 5.57
CA ASN A 107 -8.26 9.12 5.77
C ASN A 107 -9.67 9.72 5.74
N CYS A 108 -9.78 11.03 5.53
CA CYS A 108 -11.03 11.77 5.41
C CYS A 108 -11.27 12.28 3.98
N THR A 109 -12.53 12.62 3.69
CA THR A 109 -12.90 13.39 2.50
C THR A 109 -12.27 14.78 2.53
N ILE A 110 -11.73 15.23 1.40
CA ILE A 110 -11.12 16.55 1.25
C ILE A 110 -12.08 17.47 0.49
N LYS A 111 -12.46 18.59 1.12
CA LYS A 111 -13.20 19.65 0.42
C LYS A 111 -12.23 20.59 -0.32
N PRO A 112 -12.60 21.13 -1.49
CA PRO A 112 -11.72 22.00 -2.27
C PRO A 112 -11.13 23.19 -1.48
N GLU A 113 -11.95 23.83 -0.64
CA GLU A 113 -11.56 24.99 0.16
C GLU A 113 -10.58 24.65 1.30
N GLU A 114 -10.63 23.43 1.83
CA GLU A 114 -9.77 22.94 2.91
C GLU A 114 -8.48 22.28 2.39
N ARG A 115 -8.39 21.98 1.08
CA ARG A 115 -7.34 21.16 0.48
C ARG A 115 -5.93 21.62 0.82
N LYS A 116 -5.64 22.92 0.66
CA LYS A 116 -4.28 23.45 0.88
C LYS A 116 -3.85 23.32 2.34
N GLU A 117 -4.74 23.63 3.26
CA GLU A 117 -4.48 23.50 4.70
C GLU A 117 -4.27 22.04 5.09
N LYS A 118 -5.18 21.15 4.66
CA LYS A 118 -5.07 19.72 4.90
C LYS A 118 -3.80 19.12 4.28
N GLN A 119 -3.39 19.59 3.10
CA GLN A 119 -2.15 19.16 2.45
C GLN A 119 -0.93 19.57 3.28
N GLN A 120 -0.90 20.80 3.80
CA GLN A 120 0.16 21.27 4.69
C GLN A 120 0.23 20.47 5.99
N ASN A 121 -0.92 20.14 6.58
CA ASN A 121 -0.98 19.29 7.78
C ASN A 121 -0.49 17.88 7.50
N ALA A 122 -0.92 17.26 6.38
CA ALA A 122 -0.45 15.94 5.96
C ALA A 122 1.06 15.89 5.77
N ILE A 123 1.66 16.92 5.14
CA ILE A 123 3.11 17.03 4.98
C ILE A 123 3.79 17.09 6.35
N LYS A 124 3.38 18.00 7.24
CA LYS A 124 3.98 18.14 8.58
C LYS A 124 3.89 16.85 9.38
N ASN A 125 2.71 16.22 9.40
CA ASN A 125 2.48 14.98 10.13
C ASN A 125 3.26 13.80 9.52
N CYS A 126 3.36 13.72 8.20
CA CYS A 126 4.21 12.74 7.52
C CYS A 126 5.67 12.85 7.95
N LEU A 127 6.23 14.07 8.02
CA LEU A 127 7.62 14.26 8.42
C LEU A 127 7.88 13.84 9.87
N ILE A 128 6.94 14.13 10.77
CA ILE A 128 6.99 13.68 12.18
C ILE A 128 6.98 12.15 12.25
N LEU A 129 6.05 11.51 11.54
CA LEU A 129 5.90 10.06 11.53
C LEU A 129 7.07 9.35 10.82
N ASN A 130 7.63 9.96 9.78
CA ASN A 130 8.81 9.45 9.09
C ASN A 130 10.03 9.49 10.01
N GLN A 131 10.20 10.57 10.79
CA GLN A 131 11.25 10.65 11.80
C GLN A 131 11.07 9.56 12.87
N LEU A 132 9.84 9.36 13.35
CA LEU A 132 9.52 8.27 14.29
C LEU A 132 9.83 6.89 13.70
N CYS A 133 9.54 6.65 12.41
CA CYS A 133 9.89 5.40 11.74
C CYS A 133 11.41 5.21 11.65
N LYS A 134 12.16 6.25 11.27
CA LYS A 134 13.63 6.22 11.18
C LYS A 134 14.27 5.86 12.52
N GLU A 135 13.80 6.45 13.61
CA GLU A 135 14.26 6.16 14.98
C GLU A 135 14.03 4.69 15.38
N ASN A 136 13.06 4.03 14.74
CA ASN A 136 12.69 2.64 14.97
C ASN A 136 13.20 1.68 13.89
N ASN A 137 14.11 2.13 13.01
CA ASN A 137 14.67 1.38 11.88
C ASN A 137 13.62 0.89 10.85
N LEU A 138 12.54 1.66 10.70
CA LEU A 138 11.46 1.42 9.76
C LEU A 138 11.49 2.47 8.65
N LYS A 139 10.96 2.11 7.48
CA LYS A 139 10.73 3.04 6.39
C LYS A 139 9.25 3.38 6.31
N LEU A 140 8.95 4.68 6.27
CA LEU A 140 7.61 5.16 5.93
C LEU A 140 7.50 5.25 4.40
N LEU A 141 6.45 4.66 3.83
CA LEU A 141 6.17 4.68 2.41
C LEU A 141 4.90 5.50 2.19
N VAL A 142 5.03 6.68 1.57
CA VAL A 142 3.85 7.52 1.25
C VAL A 142 3.11 6.90 0.09
N GLU A 143 1.82 6.65 0.25
CA GLU A 143 0.98 6.04 -0.77
C GLU A 143 0.30 7.09 -1.67
N THR A 144 0.22 6.79 -2.98
CA THR A 144 -0.69 7.49 -3.88
C THR A 144 -2.12 7.07 -3.61
N LEU A 145 -3.00 7.96 -3.15
CA LEU A 145 -4.38 7.62 -2.81
C LEU A 145 -5.37 7.88 -3.95
N ALA A 146 -6.40 7.05 -4.07
CA ALA A 146 -7.56 7.32 -4.91
C ALA A 146 -8.38 8.49 -4.35
N LEU A 147 -9.22 9.07 -5.20
CA LEU A 147 -10.29 9.96 -4.75
C LEU A 147 -11.06 9.26 -3.62
N PRO A 148 -11.18 9.83 -2.41
CA PRO A 148 -11.90 9.19 -1.30
C PRO A 148 -13.44 9.19 -1.51
N SER A 149 -13.88 9.13 -2.77
CA SER A 149 -15.22 8.87 -3.33
C SER A 149 -16.14 10.03 -3.71
N LYS A 150 -15.90 11.33 -3.37
CA LYS A 150 -16.60 12.51 -3.98
C LYS A 150 -15.83 13.87 -3.88
N GLY A 151 -14.50 13.87 -3.82
CA GLY A 151 -13.69 15.10 -3.66
C GLY A 151 -12.38 15.08 -4.46
N ALA A 152 -11.68 16.21 -4.52
CA ALA A 152 -10.39 16.34 -5.22
C ALA A 152 -9.28 15.59 -4.45
N PRO A 153 -8.27 15.02 -5.14
CA PRO A 153 -7.15 14.37 -4.47
C PRO A 153 -6.35 15.41 -3.67
N LEU A 154 -5.82 14.99 -2.53
CA LEU A 154 -5.03 15.88 -1.67
C LEU A 154 -3.77 16.37 -2.40
N PHE A 155 -3.16 15.50 -3.21
CA PHE A 155 -2.02 15.79 -4.08
C PHE A 155 -2.39 15.41 -5.51
N THR A 156 -2.03 16.23 -6.51
CA THR A 156 -1.92 15.76 -7.89
C THR A 156 -0.72 14.80 -8.04
N ASP A 157 -0.58 14.12 -9.18
CA ASP A 157 0.62 13.32 -9.47
C ASP A 157 1.92 14.14 -9.43
N GLN A 158 1.89 15.37 -9.95
CA GLN A 158 3.03 16.28 -9.91
C GLN A 158 3.35 16.75 -8.49
N GLU A 159 2.34 17.14 -7.71
CA GLU A 159 2.54 17.55 -6.32
C GLU A 159 3.00 16.37 -5.45
N PHE A 160 2.50 15.16 -5.70
CA PHE A 160 2.96 13.94 -5.03
C PHE A 160 4.45 13.71 -5.32
N VAL A 161 4.85 13.74 -6.60
CA VAL A 161 6.28 13.59 -6.96
C VAL A 161 7.13 14.65 -6.28
N GLN A 162 6.70 15.91 -6.29
CA GLN A 162 7.42 17.00 -5.65
C GLN A 162 7.54 16.79 -4.14
N PHE A 163 6.45 16.37 -3.49
CA PHE A 163 6.42 16.05 -2.06
C PHE A 163 7.44 14.95 -1.70
N ILE A 164 7.51 13.87 -2.48
CA ILE A 164 8.49 12.80 -2.22
C ILE A 164 9.93 13.29 -2.41
N LEU A 165 10.19 14.10 -3.44
CA LEU A 165 11.53 14.58 -3.77
C LEU A 165 12.04 15.66 -2.80
N ASP A 166 11.21 16.62 -2.42
CA ASP A 166 11.59 17.74 -1.54
C ASP A 166 11.99 17.30 -0.15
N TYR A 167 11.39 16.20 0.33
CA TYR A 167 11.57 15.71 1.69
C TYR A 167 12.31 14.37 1.79
N ASP A 168 12.91 13.91 0.68
CA ASP A 168 13.69 12.67 0.63
C ASP A 168 12.91 11.45 1.20
N LEU A 169 11.66 11.30 0.75
CA LEU A 169 10.77 10.23 1.20
C LEU A 169 10.85 9.00 0.30
N TYR A 170 10.30 7.90 0.80
CA TYR A 170 9.99 6.71 0.01
C TYR A 170 8.50 6.68 -0.32
N ALA A 171 8.16 6.03 -1.43
CA ALA A 171 6.80 5.92 -1.92
C ALA A 171 6.37 4.46 -2.08
N LEU A 172 5.08 4.24 -1.89
CA LEU A 172 4.35 3.10 -2.41
C LEU A 172 3.39 3.63 -3.48
N ILE A 173 3.43 3.05 -4.68
CA ILE A 173 2.49 3.44 -5.75
C ILE A 173 1.37 2.41 -5.81
N ASP A 174 0.18 2.81 -5.39
CA ASP A 174 -1.02 2.01 -5.61
C ASP A 174 -1.49 2.19 -7.05
N ILE A 175 -1.39 1.14 -7.87
CA ILE A 175 -1.68 1.25 -9.30
C ILE A 175 -3.18 1.41 -9.60
N GLY A 176 -4.06 0.93 -8.71
CA GLY A 176 -5.49 1.11 -8.88
C GLY A 176 -5.91 2.55 -8.63
N HIS A 177 -5.34 3.19 -7.62
CA HIS A 177 -5.50 4.61 -7.35
C HIS A 177 -5.01 5.49 -8.52
N MET A 178 -3.87 5.13 -9.13
CA MET A 178 -3.39 5.82 -10.33
C MET A 178 -4.39 5.74 -11.50
N ASN A 179 -5.01 4.57 -11.68
CA ASN A 179 -6.01 4.34 -12.73
C ASN A 179 -7.26 5.21 -12.54
N ILE A 180 -7.77 5.28 -11.30
CA ILE A 180 -8.97 6.05 -10.94
C ILE A 180 -8.73 7.55 -11.14
N ASN A 181 -7.57 8.04 -10.70
CA ASN A 181 -7.26 9.46 -10.75
C ASN A 181 -6.79 9.93 -12.14
N ASN A 182 -6.63 9.00 -13.10
CA ASN A 182 -6.00 9.25 -14.41
C ASN A 182 -4.63 9.95 -14.28
N TYR A 183 -3.83 9.52 -13.31
CA TYR A 183 -2.47 10.04 -13.10
C TYR A 183 -1.53 9.55 -14.19
N ASP A 184 -0.54 10.37 -14.54
CA ASP A 184 0.56 9.92 -15.39
C ASP A 184 1.52 9.04 -14.57
N TYR A 185 1.14 7.78 -14.38
CA TYR A 185 1.96 6.81 -13.66
C TYR A 185 3.30 6.53 -14.38
N SER A 186 3.41 6.81 -15.70
CA SER A 186 4.72 6.77 -16.38
C SER A 186 5.63 7.88 -15.86
N TYR A 187 5.12 9.11 -15.72
CA TYR A 187 5.86 10.22 -15.13
C TYR A 187 6.25 9.93 -13.68
N VAL A 188 5.30 9.49 -12.84
CA VAL A 188 5.54 9.20 -11.42
C VAL A 188 6.61 8.13 -11.24
N ILE A 189 6.49 6.98 -11.93
CA ILE A 189 7.45 5.88 -11.82
C ILE A 189 8.84 6.30 -12.29
N LYS A 190 8.93 7.04 -13.39
CA LYS A 190 10.21 7.53 -13.93
C LYS A 190 10.92 8.50 -12.99
N LYS A 191 10.16 9.45 -12.42
CA LYS A 191 10.72 10.51 -11.57
C LYS A 191 11.12 10.00 -10.20
N LEU A 192 10.33 9.11 -9.61
CA LEU A 192 10.62 8.58 -8.28
C LEU A 192 11.61 7.41 -8.32
N ASN A 193 11.58 6.56 -9.36
CA ASN A 193 12.57 5.50 -9.60
C ASN A 193 12.83 4.70 -8.29
N HIS A 194 14.09 4.58 -7.85
CA HIS A 194 14.51 3.87 -6.65
C HIS A 194 13.86 4.34 -5.32
N ARG A 195 13.12 5.45 -5.30
CA ARG A 195 12.32 5.87 -4.15
C ARG A 195 11.02 5.10 -4.00
N ILE A 196 10.56 4.44 -5.07
CA ILE A 196 9.42 3.54 -5.00
C ILE A 196 9.91 2.21 -4.44
N LEU A 197 9.46 1.90 -3.23
CA LEU A 197 9.82 0.66 -2.55
C LEU A 197 8.76 -0.42 -2.67
N GLY A 198 7.53 -0.04 -3.02
CA GLY A 198 6.42 -0.97 -3.15
C GLY A 198 5.36 -0.50 -4.15
N TYR A 199 4.54 -1.45 -4.56
CA TYR A 199 3.31 -1.23 -5.29
C TYR A 199 2.19 -2.03 -4.63
N HIS A 200 1.05 -1.41 -4.36
CA HIS A 200 -0.20 -2.15 -4.22
C HIS A 200 -0.69 -2.50 -5.63
N VAL A 201 -1.07 -3.75 -5.82
CA VAL A 201 -1.36 -4.35 -7.12
C VAL A 201 -2.77 -4.93 -7.10
N HIS A 202 -3.62 -4.29 -7.87
CA HIS A 202 -4.97 -4.72 -8.19
C HIS A 202 -5.44 -4.02 -9.46
N ASN A 203 -6.69 -4.23 -9.84
CA ASN A 203 -7.28 -3.56 -10.99
C ASN A 203 -8.66 -2.99 -10.61
N ASN A 204 -9.18 -2.14 -11.49
CA ASN A 204 -10.51 -1.56 -11.38
C ASN A 204 -10.98 -1.06 -12.76
N ASN A 205 -12.19 -0.52 -12.82
CA ASN A 205 -12.78 0.02 -14.05
C ASN A 205 -12.34 1.47 -14.38
N GLY A 206 -11.44 2.07 -13.59
CA GLY A 206 -11.04 3.48 -13.70
C GLY A 206 -12.01 4.48 -13.06
N LEU A 207 -13.03 4.01 -12.34
CA LEU A 207 -14.08 4.84 -11.71
C LEU A 207 -14.16 4.64 -10.20
N SER A 208 -14.00 3.40 -9.73
CA SER A 208 -14.15 3.01 -8.34
C SER A 208 -12.99 2.15 -7.88
N ASP A 209 -12.67 2.23 -6.60
CA ASP A 209 -11.58 1.47 -5.98
C ASP A 209 -12.02 0.06 -5.58
N ASP A 210 -12.33 -0.74 -6.61
CA ASP A 210 -12.99 -2.03 -6.43
C ASP A 210 -12.01 -3.18 -6.10
N HIS A 211 -10.69 -2.92 -6.06
CA HIS A 211 -9.66 -3.92 -5.74
C HIS A 211 -9.86 -5.28 -6.43
N GLN A 212 -10.10 -5.24 -7.74
CA GLN A 212 -10.33 -6.44 -8.55
C GLN A 212 -9.01 -7.12 -8.95
N ARG A 213 -9.13 -8.34 -9.48
CA ARG A 213 -7.99 -9.14 -9.97
C ARG A 213 -7.21 -8.39 -11.05
N ILE A 214 -5.91 -8.70 -11.20
CA ILE A 214 -5.04 -8.06 -12.21
C ILE A 214 -5.62 -8.09 -13.63
N GLY A 215 -6.31 -9.17 -14.01
CA GLY A 215 -6.97 -9.32 -15.32
C GLY A 215 -8.36 -8.68 -15.44
N SER A 216 -8.90 -8.14 -14.34
CA SER A 216 -10.28 -7.67 -14.23
C SER A 216 -10.34 -6.15 -14.06
N GLY A 217 -10.11 -5.41 -15.14
CA GLY A 217 -10.22 -3.96 -15.14
C GLY A 217 -9.58 -3.31 -16.36
N THR A 218 -9.22 -2.03 -16.24
CA THR A 218 -8.73 -1.20 -17.34
C THR A 218 -7.27 -0.77 -17.20
N PHE A 219 -6.62 -1.04 -16.07
CA PHE A 219 -5.22 -0.65 -15.88
C PHE A 219 -4.28 -1.38 -16.86
N ASP A 220 -3.38 -0.63 -17.50
CA ASP A 220 -2.45 -1.17 -18.50
C ASP A 220 -1.22 -1.85 -17.84
N TYR A 221 -1.38 -3.14 -17.56
CA TYR A 221 -0.33 -3.97 -16.99
C TYR A 221 0.89 -4.15 -17.91
N GLN A 222 0.71 -4.13 -19.24
CA GLN A 222 1.84 -4.27 -20.17
C GLN A 222 2.77 -3.06 -20.05
N ARG A 223 2.18 -1.86 -20.01
CA ARG A 223 2.94 -0.63 -19.78
C ARG A 223 3.57 -0.61 -18.39
N PHE A 224 2.84 -1.03 -17.36
CA PHE A 224 3.37 -1.14 -16.01
C PHE A 224 4.60 -2.06 -15.93
N TYR A 225 4.58 -3.25 -16.55
CA TYR A 225 5.71 -4.17 -16.53
C TYR A 225 6.98 -3.57 -17.15
N GLN A 226 6.84 -2.80 -18.23
CA GLN A 226 7.97 -2.07 -18.84
C GLN A 226 8.57 -1.06 -17.87
N LEU A 227 7.72 -0.24 -17.24
CA LEU A 227 8.17 0.78 -16.29
C LEU A 227 8.79 0.15 -15.04
N TYR A 228 8.15 -0.88 -14.48
CA TYR A 228 8.64 -1.60 -13.31
C TYR A 228 10.05 -2.16 -13.58
N LYS A 229 10.22 -2.86 -14.71
CA LYS A 229 11.50 -3.47 -15.04
C LYS A 229 12.60 -2.43 -15.28
N GLN A 230 12.26 -1.31 -15.89
CA GLN A 230 13.23 -0.27 -16.24
C GLN A 230 13.63 0.60 -15.04
N TYR A 231 12.70 0.93 -14.15
CA TYR A 231 12.91 1.96 -13.12
C TYR A 231 12.83 1.43 -11.68
N THR A 232 12.11 0.33 -11.42
CA THR A 232 11.84 -0.14 -10.05
C THR A 232 11.92 -1.66 -9.88
N PRO A 233 12.93 -2.36 -10.45
CA PRO A 233 12.97 -3.83 -10.49
C PRO A 233 13.10 -4.52 -9.12
N ASN A 234 13.35 -3.74 -8.06
CA ASN A 234 13.49 -4.21 -6.68
C ASN A 234 12.32 -3.83 -5.78
N ALA A 235 11.33 -3.07 -6.29
CA ALA A 235 10.17 -2.69 -5.50
C ALA A 235 9.30 -3.92 -5.18
N ASN A 236 8.75 -3.95 -3.97
CA ASN A 236 7.82 -4.97 -3.52
C ASN A 236 6.52 -4.91 -4.36
N LEU A 237 5.92 -6.06 -4.63
CA LEU A 237 4.59 -6.15 -5.23
C LEU A 237 3.64 -6.73 -4.18
N VAL A 238 2.66 -5.96 -3.75
CA VAL A 238 1.69 -6.34 -2.73
C VAL A 238 0.34 -6.54 -3.40
N ILE A 239 -0.19 -7.77 -3.40
CA ILE A 239 -1.51 -8.05 -3.96
C ILE A 239 -2.58 -7.59 -2.97
N GLU A 240 -3.44 -6.67 -3.41
CA GLU A 240 -4.47 -6.03 -2.60
C GLU A 240 -5.85 -6.19 -3.26
N TYR A 241 -6.48 -7.36 -3.07
CA TYR A 241 -7.82 -7.60 -3.61
C TYR A 241 -8.90 -7.47 -2.54
N PHE A 242 -10.13 -7.10 -2.91
CA PHE A 242 -11.23 -6.95 -1.96
C PHE A 242 -12.56 -7.43 -2.55
N ASN A 243 -13.37 -8.15 -1.75
CA ASN A 243 -14.74 -8.55 -2.06
C ASN A 243 -14.97 -9.21 -3.45
N ILE A 244 -14.03 -10.04 -3.93
CA ILE A 244 -14.23 -10.80 -5.17
C ILE A 244 -15.08 -12.05 -4.88
N PRO A 245 -16.27 -12.20 -5.50
CA PRO A 245 -17.13 -13.37 -5.30
C PRO A 245 -16.47 -14.67 -5.76
N ASP A 246 -16.70 -15.75 -5.01
CA ASP A 246 -16.20 -17.11 -5.30
C ASP A 246 -14.68 -17.23 -5.53
N PHE A 247 -13.91 -16.24 -5.08
CA PHE A 247 -12.46 -16.18 -5.28
C PHE A 247 -11.73 -17.29 -4.53
N THR A 248 -10.78 -17.94 -5.21
CA THR A 248 -10.07 -19.11 -4.70
C THR A 248 -8.57 -18.87 -4.50
N SER A 249 -7.92 -19.76 -3.73
CA SER A 249 -6.46 -19.76 -3.58
C SER A 249 -5.72 -20.09 -4.89
N ASP A 250 -6.30 -20.92 -5.75
CA ASP A 250 -5.67 -21.27 -7.03
C ASP A 250 -5.68 -20.08 -7.99
N GLU A 251 -6.76 -19.28 -7.98
CA GLU A 251 -6.83 -18.04 -8.75
C GLU A 251 -5.85 -16.98 -8.24
N LEU A 252 -5.75 -16.79 -6.92
CA LEU A 252 -4.76 -15.87 -6.35
C LEU A 252 -3.33 -16.28 -6.72
N LEU A 253 -3.00 -17.57 -6.61
CA LEU A 253 -1.68 -18.07 -6.98
C LEU A 253 -1.43 -17.93 -8.49
N ALA A 254 -2.43 -18.18 -9.33
CA ALA A 254 -2.34 -17.98 -10.77
C ALA A 254 -2.07 -16.50 -11.12
N ASP A 255 -2.78 -15.56 -10.50
CA ASP A 255 -2.58 -14.13 -10.70
C ASP A 255 -1.17 -13.68 -10.27
N ILE A 256 -0.68 -14.17 -9.12
CA ILE A 256 0.68 -13.88 -8.66
C ILE A 256 1.71 -14.40 -9.67
N LEU A 257 1.53 -15.63 -10.17
CA LEU A 257 2.43 -16.21 -11.16
C LEU A 257 2.39 -15.44 -12.48
N GLU A 258 1.20 -15.05 -12.95
CA GLU A 258 1.02 -14.23 -14.15
C GLU A 258 1.73 -12.88 -14.02
N LEU A 259 1.56 -12.19 -12.88
CA LEU A 259 2.23 -10.93 -12.59
C LEU A 259 3.76 -11.06 -12.66
N LEU A 260 4.32 -12.05 -11.97
CA LEU A 260 5.76 -12.29 -11.94
C LEU A 260 6.31 -12.72 -13.30
N GLN A 261 5.55 -13.50 -14.08
CA GLN A 261 5.91 -13.87 -15.44
C GLN A 261 5.84 -12.69 -16.41
N GLY A 262 4.83 -11.83 -16.29
CA GLY A 262 4.68 -10.62 -17.10
C GLY A 262 5.92 -9.73 -17.01
N ILE A 263 6.39 -9.47 -15.79
CA ILE A 263 7.61 -8.70 -15.54
C ILE A 263 8.85 -9.39 -16.12
N LYS A 264 8.98 -10.72 -15.98
CA LYS A 264 10.12 -11.47 -16.51
C LYS A 264 10.20 -11.40 -18.03
N LYS A 265 9.06 -11.52 -18.74
CA LYS A 265 8.96 -11.58 -20.21
C LYS A 265 9.33 -10.28 -20.92
N ILE A 266 9.20 -9.12 -20.28
CA ILE A 266 9.56 -7.84 -20.90
C ILE A 266 11.05 -7.80 -21.24
N ALA A 267 11.43 -7.53 -22.49
CA ALA A 267 12.83 -7.27 -22.83
C ALA A 267 13.29 -5.94 -22.21
N ILE A 268 14.51 -5.88 -21.68
CA ILE A 268 15.11 -4.61 -21.28
C ILE A 268 15.45 -3.88 -22.58
N ILE A 269 14.68 -2.85 -22.92
CA ILE A 269 15.03 -1.97 -24.03
C ILE A 269 16.18 -1.10 -23.52
N SER A 270 17.37 -1.35 -24.08
CA SER A 270 18.62 -0.63 -23.83
C SER A 270 18.53 0.83 -24.25
#